data_AF-A0AA35YPG3-F1
#
_entry.id   AF-A0AA35YPG3-F1
#
_cell.length_a   1.000
_cell.length_b   1.000
_cell.length_c   1.000
_cell.angle_alpha   90.00
_cell.angle_beta   90.00
_cell.angle_gamma   90.00
#
_symmetry.space_group_name_H-M   'P 1'
#
loop_
_entity.id
_entity.type
_entity.pdbx_description
1 polymer ?
#
loop_
_entity_poly.entity_id
_entity_poly.type
_entity_poly.pdbx_seq_one_letter_code
_entity_poly.pdbx_strand_id
1 'polypeptide(L)'
;MDSSFSRGLWPPKLHHLVIGGLKKPISKWGPQTFPTSLVKLILMGGQSEDASNLCQLFHLLPSSLTELRIIEFEKVESVSKGLQHLTSLQHLSIIECPKVIDLPEIVEN
;
A
#
# COMPACT_ATOMS: atom_id res chain seq x y z
N MET A 1 5.50 -5.26 24.92
CA MET A 1 4.32 -4.39 24.74
C MET A 1 3.77 -4.65 23.36
N ASP A 2 2.65 -5.37 23.28
CA ASP A 2 1.90 -5.61 22.06
C ASP A 2 1.24 -4.29 21.60
N SER A 3 1.96 -3.50 20.83
CA SER A 3 1.38 -2.39 20.06
C SER A 3 0.57 -2.97 18.89
N SER A 4 -0.48 -3.71 19.22
CA SER A 4 -1.49 -4.09 18.25
C SER A 4 -2.24 -2.83 17.88
N PHE A 5 -2.20 -2.44 16.61
CA PHE A 5 -3.21 -1.55 16.02
C PHE A 5 -4.57 -2.25 16.15
N SER A 6 -5.13 -2.26 17.35
CA SER A 6 -6.41 -2.90 17.64
C SER A 6 -7.51 -2.04 17.03
N ARG A 7 -8.01 -2.49 15.86
CA ARG A 7 -9.18 -1.93 15.17
C ARG A 7 -8.99 -0.47 14.75
N GLY A 8 -8.04 -0.24 13.87
CA GLY A 8 -7.80 1.05 13.23
C GLY A 8 -9.07 1.61 12.57
N LEU A 9 -9.58 2.62 13.25
CA LEU A 9 -10.41 3.65 12.68
C LEU A 9 -9.43 4.75 12.30
N TRP A 10 -9.06 4.79 11.02
CA TRP A 10 -8.26 5.90 10.51
C TRP A 10 -9.04 7.21 10.75
N PRO A 11 -8.36 8.31 11.12
CA PRO A 11 -9.02 9.60 11.22
C PRO A 11 -9.73 9.93 9.88
N PRO A 12 -10.99 10.41 9.90
CA PRO A 12 -11.77 10.60 8.67
C PRO A 12 -11.21 11.70 7.76
N LYS A 13 -10.31 12.55 8.27
CA LYS A 13 -9.62 13.62 7.52
C LYS A 13 -8.15 13.29 7.23
N LEU A 14 -7.77 12.02 7.32
CA LEU A 14 -6.40 11.62 7.07
C LEU A 14 -6.11 11.68 5.57
N HIS A 15 -5.36 12.70 5.16
CA HIS A 15 -4.99 12.91 3.76
C HIS A 15 -3.65 12.30 3.39
N HIS A 16 -2.74 12.18 4.35
CA HIS A 16 -1.38 11.68 4.16
C HIS A 16 -1.07 10.64 5.22
N LEU A 17 -0.61 9.48 4.78
CA LEU A 17 -0.27 8.36 5.64
C LEU A 17 1.08 7.76 5.23
N VAL A 18 1.93 7.53 6.22
CA VAL A 18 3.18 6.80 6.07
C VAL A 18 3.14 5.60 7.01
N ILE A 19 3.34 4.40 6.48
CA ILE A 19 3.32 3.14 7.21
C ILE A 19 4.57 2.35 6.86
N GLY A 20 5.25 1.80 7.85
CA GLY A 20 6.30 0.80 7.63
C GLY A 20 6.77 0.11 8.90
N GLY A 21 7.69 -0.85 8.76
CA GLY A 21 8.27 -1.61 9.88
C GLY A 21 7.24 -2.44 10.65
N LEU A 22 6.26 -3.00 9.94
CA LEU A 22 5.16 -3.74 10.52
C LEU A 22 5.59 -5.14 10.92
N LYS A 23 5.70 -5.38 12.23
CA LYS A 23 5.95 -6.70 12.80
C LYS A 23 4.84 -7.73 12.54
N LYS A 24 3.63 -7.26 12.18
CA LYS A 24 2.46 -8.11 11.91
C LYS A 24 1.99 -7.86 10.47
N PRO A 25 1.67 -8.93 9.72
CA PRO A 25 1.25 -8.79 8.33
C PRO A 25 -0.04 -7.99 8.21
N ILE A 26 -0.14 -7.18 7.15
CA ILE A 26 -1.30 -6.33 6.86
C ILE A 26 -2.59 -7.15 6.74
N SER A 27 -2.52 -8.43 6.35
CA SER A 27 -3.67 -9.35 6.34
C SER A 27 -4.37 -9.47 7.72
N LYS A 28 -3.67 -9.15 8.82
CA LYS A 28 -4.23 -9.13 10.18
C LYS A 28 -4.82 -7.78 10.59
N TRP A 29 -4.86 -6.80 9.69
CA TRP A 29 -5.47 -5.50 9.96
C TRP A 29 -7.00 -5.58 10.05
N GLY A 30 -7.61 -6.72 9.73
CA GLY A 30 -9.07 -6.89 9.76
C GLY A 30 -9.74 -6.12 8.61
N PRO A 31 -11.07 -5.98 8.58
CA PRO A 31 -11.83 -5.33 7.51
C PRO A 31 -11.65 -3.80 7.44
N GLN A 32 -10.49 -3.29 7.83
CA GLN A 32 -10.19 -1.87 7.86
C GLN A 32 -9.87 -1.39 6.45
N THR A 33 -10.74 -0.54 5.91
CA THR A 33 -10.50 0.22 4.70
C THR A 33 -9.73 1.49 5.03
N PHE A 34 -8.82 1.89 4.15
CA PHE A 34 -8.22 3.22 4.23
C PHE A 34 -9.32 4.29 4.06
N PRO A 35 -9.18 5.46 4.70
CA PRO A 35 -10.21 6.48 4.60
C PRO A 35 -10.26 7.03 3.17
N THR A 36 -11.45 7.29 2.65
CA THR A 36 -11.63 7.85 1.29
C THR A 36 -11.04 9.25 1.14
N SER A 37 -10.71 9.94 2.24
CA SER A 37 -9.98 11.20 2.23
C SER A 37 -8.48 11.04 1.99
N LEU A 38 -7.95 9.82 1.97
CA LEU A 38 -6.52 9.56 1.79
C LEU A 38 -6.09 9.85 0.36
N VAL A 39 -5.14 10.78 0.24
CA VAL A 39 -4.62 11.26 -1.04
C VAL A 39 -3.21 10.74 -1.27
N LYS A 40 -2.41 10.63 -0.21
CA LYS A 40 -1.01 10.23 -0.26
C LYS A 40 -0.73 9.07 0.69
N LEU A 41 -0.15 8.00 0.16
CA LEU A 41 0.29 6.85 0.93
C LEU A 41 1.74 6.51 0.63
N ILE A 42 2.52 6.32 1.68
CA ILE A 42 3.88 5.79 1.61
C ILE A 42 3.93 4.50 2.42
N LEU A 43 4.31 3.42 1.75
CA LEU A 43 4.55 2.11 2.32
C LEU A 43 6.05 1.86 2.34
N MET A 44 6.61 1.67 3.53
CA MET A 44 8.02 1.30 3.73
C MET A 44 8.07 -0.13 4.22
N GLY A 45 8.81 -0.97 3.50
CA GLY A 45 9.00 -2.38 3.83
C GLY A 45 10.05 -2.58 4.92
N GLY A 46 10.50 -3.82 5.05
CA GLY A 46 11.57 -4.21 5.95
C GLY A 46 12.03 -5.65 5.69
N GLN A 47 13.22 -6.01 6.17
CA GLN A 47 13.91 -7.29 5.90
C GLN A 47 13.13 -8.56 6.28
N SER A 48 12.07 -8.46 7.10
CA SER A 48 11.29 -9.61 7.58
C SER A 48 9.89 -9.71 6.99
N GLU A 49 9.47 -8.81 6.12
CA GLU A 49 8.06 -8.73 5.72
C GLU A 49 7.76 -9.63 4.51
N ASP A 50 6.84 -10.59 4.71
CA ASP A 50 6.22 -11.33 3.62
C ASP A 50 5.42 -10.35 2.74
N ALA A 51 6.00 -9.97 1.60
CA ALA A 51 5.32 -9.14 0.60
C ALA A 51 4.04 -9.76 0.03
N SER A 52 3.74 -11.03 0.31
CA SER A 52 2.46 -11.66 -0.02
C SER A 52 1.25 -10.87 0.53
N ASN A 53 1.47 -9.96 1.47
CA ASN A 53 0.43 -9.09 2.02
C ASN A 53 0.22 -7.77 1.25
N LEU A 54 1.13 -7.33 0.37
CA LEU A 54 0.95 -6.06 -0.36
C LEU A 54 -0.17 -6.16 -1.40
N CYS A 55 -0.28 -7.29 -2.11
CA CYS A 55 -1.36 -7.48 -3.09
C CYS A 55 -2.75 -7.34 -2.44
N GLN A 56 -2.90 -7.84 -1.21
CA GLN A 56 -4.14 -7.68 -0.43
C GLN A 56 -4.35 -6.24 0.04
N LEU A 57 -3.26 -5.54 0.41
CA LEU A 57 -3.32 -4.13 0.80
C LEU A 57 -3.82 -3.27 -0.35
N PHE A 58 -3.35 -3.51 -1.58
CA PHE A 58 -3.75 -2.70 -2.72
C PHE A 58 -5.28 -2.67 -2.90
N HIS A 59 -5.96 -3.81 -2.76
CA HIS A 59 -7.42 -3.87 -2.83
C HIS A 59 -8.15 -3.07 -1.74
N LEU A 60 -7.48 -2.71 -0.66
CA LEU A 60 -8.04 -1.88 0.42
C LEU A 60 -7.81 -0.38 0.19
N LEU A 61 -6.96 -0.02 -0.78
CA LEU A 61 -6.63 1.38 -1.07
C LEU A 61 -7.83 2.09 -1.70
N PRO A 62 -8.08 3.35 -1.30
CA PRO A 62 -9.19 4.12 -1.82
C PRO A 62 -8.82 4.66 -3.21
N SER A 63 -9.82 4.78 -4.09
CA SER A 63 -9.61 5.31 -5.46
C SER A 63 -9.27 6.81 -5.50
N SER A 64 -9.36 7.52 -4.37
CA SER A 64 -8.99 8.93 -4.20
C SER A 64 -7.48 9.17 -4.09
N LEU A 65 -6.69 8.09 -3.99
CA LEU A 65 -5.25 8.19 -3.84
C LEU A 65 -4.62 8.78 -5.11
N THR A 66 -3.87 9.86 -4.95
CA THR A 66 -3.15 10.52 -6.06
C THR A 66 -1.65 10.25 -6.02
N GLU A 67 -1.10 9.86 -4.87
CA GLU A 67 0.31 9.53 -4.71
C GLU A 67 0.50 8.26 -3.89
N LEU A 68 1.17 7.26 -4.48
CA LEU A 68 1.56 6.01 -3.84
C LEU A 68 3.08 5.82 -3.94
N ARG A 69 3.73 5.60 -2.81
CA ARG A 69 5.14 5.19 -2.76
C ARG A 69 5.28 3.84 -2.08
N ILE A 70 6.03 2.94 -2.69
CA ILE A 70 6.37 1.62 -2.19
C ILE A 70 7.90 1.57 -2.12
N ILE A 71 8.45 1.37 -0.93
CA ILE A 71 9.88 1.48 -0.66
C ILE A 71 10.35 0.21 0.06
N GLU A 72 11.48 -0.37 -0.34
CA GLU A 72 12.16 -1.48 0.36
C GLU A 72 11.32 -2.78 0.51
N PHE A 73 10.60 -3.18 -0.55
CA PHE A 73 9.84 -4.43 -0.54
C PHE A 73 10.52 -5.54 -1.37
N GLU A 74 11.19 -6.47 -0.69
CA GLU A 74 12.03 -7.50 -1.32
C GLU A 74 11.29 -8.67 -1.98
N LYS A 75 10.02 -8.92 -1.61
CA LYS A 75 9.25 -10.08 -2.06
C LYS A 75 8.08 -9.72 -2.99
N VAL A 76 7.92 -8.44 -3.37
CA VAL A 76 6.82 -8.01 -4.24
C VAL A 76 7.16 -8.36 -5.68
N GLU A 77 6.38 -9.25 -6.27
CA GLU A 77 6.58 -9.69 -7.65
C GLU A 77 5.74 -8.89 -8.64
N SER A 78 4.54 -8.48 -8.23
CA SER A 78 3.59 -7.76 -9.08
C SER A 78 2.79 -6.76 -8.27
N VAL A 79 2.67 -5.54 -8.81
CA VAL A 79 1.78 -4.49 -8.27
C VAL A 79 0.61 -4.20 -9.20
N SER A 80 0.68 -4.64 -10.46
CA SER A 80 -0.24 -4.26 -11.54
C SER A 80 -1.71 -4.54 -11.21
N LYS A 81 -2.06 -5.74 -10.73
CA LYS A 81 -3.45 -6.11 -10.39
C LYS A 81 -4.05 -5.28 -9.26
N GLY A 82 -3.21 -4.82 -8.33
CA GLY A 82 -3.65 -4.05 -7.18
C GLY A 82 -3.87 -2.57 -7.49
N LEU A 83 -3.28 -2.04 -8.56
CA LEU A 83 -3.35 -0.62 -8.88
C LEU A 83 -4.47 -0.28 -9.89
N GLN A 84 -5.09 -1.28 -10.53
CA GLN A 84 -6.09 -1.08 -11.59
C GLN A 84 -7.31 -0.24 -11.17
N HIS A 85 -7.74 -0.31 -9.90
CA HIS A 85 -8.89 0.47 -9.42
C HIS A 85 -8.50 1.88 -8.93
N LEU A 86 -7.21 2.21 -8.86
CA LEU A 86 -6.72 3.51 -8.41
C LEU A 86 -6.75 4.54 -9.54
N THR A 87 -7.95 4.88 -9.99
CA THR A 87 -8.18 5.76 -11.15
C THR A 87 -7.69 7.19 -10.95
N SER A 88 -7.51 7.66 -9.72
CA SER A 88 -6.99 9.01 -9.43
C SER A 88 -5.47 9.06 -9.26
N LEU A 89 -4.77 7.93 -9.40
CA LEU A 89 -3.34 7.86 -9.12
C LEU A 89 -2.55 8.64 -10.17
N GLN A 90 -1.79 9.64 -9.71
CA GLN A 90 -0.97 10.51 -10.57
C GLN A 90 0.53 10.25 -10.38
N HIS A 91 0.93 9.86 -9.17
CA HIS A 91 2.32 9.64 -8.81
C HIS A 91 2.49 8.25 -8.23
N LEU A 92 3.27 7.41 -8.90
CA LEU A 92 3.68 6.10 -8.41
C LEU A 92 5.20 6.08 -8.28
N SER A 93 5.71 5.68 -7.12
CA SER A 93 7.15 5.44 -6.93
C SER A 93 7.36 4.07 -6.32
N ILE A 94 8.21 3.27 -6.95
CA ILE A 94 8.64 1.97 -6.44
C ILE A 94 10.16 2.03 -6.32
N ILE A 95 10.67 1.98 -5.09
CA ILE A 95 12.07 2.26 -4.77
C ILE A 95 12.60 1.06 -3.99
N GLU A 96 13.77 0.54 -4.39
CA GLU A 96 14.43 -0.57 -3.67
C GLU A 96 13.53 -1.83 -3.54
N CYS A 97 12.75 -2.14 -4.59
CA CYS A 97 11.93 -3.35 -4.67
C CYS A 97 12.49 -4.31 -5.74
N PRO A 98 13.48 -5.16 -5.39
CA PRO A 98 14.30 -5.90 -6.36
C PRO A 98 13.56 -6.99 -7.15
N LYS A 99 12.39 -7.45 -6.69
CA LYS A 99 11.63 -8.53 -7.32
C LYS A 99 10.41 -8.05 -8.12
N VAL A 100 10.18 -6.74 -8.21
CA VAL A 100 9.02 -6.23 -8.96
C VAL A 100 9.27 -6.45 -10.44
N ILE A 101 8.55 -7.40 -11.03
CA ILE A 101 8.67 -7.80 -12.44
C ILE A 101 7.61 -7.07 -13.27
N ASP A 102 6.42 -6.84 -12.71
CA ASP A 102 5.28 -6.27 -13.43
C ASP A 102 4.79 -4.95 -12.82
N LEU A 103 5.08 -3.84 -13.52
CA LEU A 103 4.36 -2.58 -13.36
C LEU A 103 3.04 -2.62 -14.15
N PRO A 104 2.00 -1.87 -13.76
CA PRO A 104 0.81 -1.74 -14.61
C PRO A 104 1.24 -1.16 -15.96
N GLU A 105 0.87 -1.85 -17.04
CA GLU A 105 0.94 -1.28 -18.39
C GLU A 105 0.10 0.00 -18.38
N ILE A 106 0.76 1.15 -18.51
CA ILE A 106 0.07 2.42 -18.73
C ILE A 106 -0.49 2.31 -20.14
N VAL A 107 -1.79 2.07 -20.26
CA VAL A 107 -2.46 2.15 -21.57
C VAL A 107 -2.45 3.64 -21.94
N GLU A 108 -1.47 4.06 -22.73
CA GLU A 108 -1.48 5.35 -23.38
C GLU A 108 -2.69 5.39 -24.33
N ASN A 109 -3.62 6.30 -24.07
CA ASN A 109 -4.69 6.70 -25.00
C ASN A 109 -4.30 8.03 -25.66
#